data_AF-A0A831KIM7-F1
#
_entry.id   AF-A0A831KIM7-F1
#
_cell.length_a   1.000
_cell.length_b   1.000
_cell.length_c   1.000
_cell.angle_alpha   90.00
_cell.angle_beta   90.00
_cell.angle_gamma   90.00
#
_symmetry.space_group_name_H-M   'P 1'
#
loop_
_entity.id
_entity.type
_entity.pdbx_description
1 polymer ?
#
loop_
_entity_poly.entity_id
_entity_poly.type
_entity_poly.pdbx_seq_one_letter_code
_entity_poly.pdbx_strand_id
1 'polypeptide(L)'
;MLRTHFNIFNEVRSNTAGFTLVELLLAMVLAGVVTAGIYSLYRSQQRSFAAQDELSQLQARMRAALYFLERDISTAGCDPTGTAGATILYADSSVIRVTEDRNSNGDATEYNEDITYSLYTSSGIKKLGRKT
;
A
#
# COMPACT_ATOMS: atom_id res chain seq x y z
N MET A 1 63.79 48.56 45.03
CA MET A 1 63.74 47.31 44.25
C MET A 1 62.43 46.59 44.59
N LEU A 2 61.31 47.07 44.04
CA LEU A 2 60.38 46.34 43.16
C LEU A 2 60.12 44.86 43.50
N ARG A 3 58.88 44.54 43.90
CA ARG A 3 58.04 43.54 43.22
C ARG A 3 56.57 43.70 43.60
N THR A 4 55.80 44.18 42.64
CA THR A 4 54.33 44.26 42.60
C THR A 4 53.72 42.85 42.47
N HIS A 5 52.77 42.51 43.35
CA HIS A 5 51.86 41.37 43.16
C HIS A 5 50.53 41.90 42.60
N PHE A 6 50.30 41.68 41.31
CA PHE A 6 49.06 42.01 40.61
C PHE A 6 48.21 40.73 40.55
N ASN A 7 47.11 40.69 41.32
CA ASN A 7 46.16 39.58 41.32
C ASN A 7 45.20 39.72 40.13
N ILE A 8 45.32 38.82 39.16
CA ILE A 8 44.40 38.66 38.03
C ILE A 8 43.38 37.58 38.40
N PHE A 9 42.43 37.89 39.28
CA PHE A 9 41.20 37.10 39.38
C PHE A 9 40.13 37.83 38.58
N ASN A 10 40.06 37.44 37.31
CA ASN A 10 38.99 37.84 36.40
C ASN A 10 37.71 37.14 36.91
N GLU A 11 36.81 37.89 37.55
CA GLU A 11 35.47 37.40 37.87
C GLU A 11 34.73 37.13 36.56
N VAL A 12 34.68 35.87 36.12
CA VAL A 12 33.61 35.42 35.23
C VAL A 12 32.35 35.39 36.06
N ARG A 13 31.70 36.55 36.21
CA ARG A 13 30.35 36.61 36.78
C ARG A 13 29.41 35.88 35.83
N SER A 14 29.08 34.63 36.16
CA SER A 14 27.89 33.99 35.62
C SER A 14 26.67 34.69 36.21
N ASN A 15 26.17 35.69 35.47
CA ASN A 15 24.90 36.32 35.78
C ASN A 15 23.78 35.29 35.53
N THR A 16 23.56 34.43 36.51
CA THR A 16 22.49 33.43 36.52
C THR A 16 21.21 34.12 36.95
N ALA A 17 20.62 34.86 36.01
CA ALA A 17 19.26 35.38 36.17
C ALA A 17 18.29 34.19 36.26
N GLY A 18 17.49 34.14 37.32
CA GLY A 18 16.41 33.16 37.48
C GLY A 18 15.22 33.49 36.57
N PHE A 19 14.44 32.48 36.21
CA PHE A 19 13.24 32.65 35.39
C PHE A 19 12.13 33.35 36.16
N THR A 20 11.41 34.23 35.48
CA THR A 20 10.19 34.82 36.02
C THR A 20 9.03 33.83 35.94
N LEU A 21 8.06 33.95 36.85
CA LEU A 21 6.86 33.11 36.84
C LEU A 21 6.06 33.27 35.53
N VAL A 22 6.08 34.47 34.96
CA VAL A 22 5.43 34.78 33.68
C VAL A 22 6.11 34.07 32.50
N GLU A 23 7.44 33.99 32.45
CA GLU A 23 8.15 33.23 31.40
C GLU A 23 7.81 31.74 31.45
N LEU A 24 7.71 31.16 32.65
CA LEU A 24 7.34 29.76 32.81
C LEU A 24 5.92 29.49 32.28
N LEU A 25 4.97 30.38 32.61
CA LEU A 25 3.59 30.28 32.10
C LEU A 25 3.54 30.41 30.57
N LEU A 26 4.28 31.36 30.01
CA LEU A 26 4.34 31.55 28.56
C LEU A 26 4.95 30.33 27.86
N ALA A 27 6.05 29.79 28.40
CA ALA A 27 6.71 28.60 27.87
C ALA A 27 5.79 27.38 27.85
N MET A 28 4.99 27.17 28.92
CA MET A 28 4.02 26.08 28.98
C MET A 28 2.90 26.23 27.94
N VAL A 29 2.37 27.44 27.76
CA VAL A 29 1.32 27.71 26.77
C VAL A 29 1.83 27.44 25.37
N LEU A 30 3.03 27.93 25.02
CA LEU A 30 3.64 27.71 23.71
C LEU A 30 3.95 26.24 23.47
N ALA A 31 4.48 25.53 24.46
CA ALA A 31 4.69 24.08 24.38
C ALA A 31 3.37 23.34 24.11
N GLY A 32 2.28 23.70 24.80
CA GLY A 32 0.95 23.12 24.58
C GLY A 32 0.42 23.33 23.17
N VAL A 33 0.56 24.54 22.62
CA VAL A 33 0.14 24.87 21.24
C VAL A 33 0.93 24.03 20.22
N VAL A 34 2.25 23.91 20.40
CA VAL A 34 3.10 23.11 19.51
C VAL A 34 2.70 21.64 19.57
N THR A 35 2.51 21.06 20.76
CA THR A 35 2.09 19.67 20.93
C THR A 35 0.70 19.42 20.31
N ALA A 36 -0.24 20.34 20.46
CA ALA A 36 -1.57 20.25 19.83
C ALA A 36 -1.47 20.24 18.29
N GLY A 37 -0.59 21.06 17.71
CA GLY A 37 -0.29 21.06 16.28
C GLY A 37 0.30 19.73 15.79
N ILE A 38 1.28 19.18 16.52
CA ILE A 38 1.88 17.87 16.22
C ILE A 38 0.82 16.76 16.32
N TYR A 39 -0.04 16.80 17.32
CA TYR A 39 -1.10 15.80 17.49
C TYR A 39 -2.13 15.85 16.35
N SER A 40 -2.48 17.06 15.88
CA SER A 40 -3.34 17.25 14.71
C SER A 40 -2.71 16.63 13.44
N LEU A 41 -1.42 16.89 13.21
CA LEU A 41 -0.68 16.29 12.10
C LEU A 41 -0.60 14.77 12.21
N TYR A 42 -0.34 14.23 13.41
CA TYR A 42 -0.33 12.79 13.66
C TYR A 42 -1.68 12.13 13.35
N ARG A 43 -2.80 12.75 13.75
CA ARG A 43 -4.15 12.28 13.43
C ARG A 43 -4.42 12.29 11.92
N SER A 44 -3.96 13.31 11.20
CA SER A 44 -4.04 13.38 9.74
C SER A 44 -3.19 12.28 9.08
N GLN A 45 -1.98 12.08 9.58
CA GLN A 45 -1.04 11.09 9.09
C GLN A 45 -1.57 9.65 9.24
N GLN A 46 -2.21 9.33 10.38
CA GLN A 46 -2.80 8.00 10.61
C GLN A 46 -3.92 7.66 9.61
N ARG A 47 -4.74 8.66 9.23
CA ARG A 47 -5.80 8.48 8.22
C ARG A 47 -5.22 8.28 6.83
N SER A 48 -4.18 9.05 6.49
CA SER A 48 -3.47 8.93 5.22
C SER A 48 -2.76 7.58 5.07
N PHE A 49 -2.20 7.03 6.14
CA PHE A 49 -1.58 5.69 6.10
C PHE A 49 -2.60 4.57 5.90
N ALA A 50 -3.76 4.63 6.56
CA ALA A 50 -4.81 3.63 6.39
C ALA A 50 -5.39 3.63 4.95
N ALA A 51 -5.61 4.82 4.38
CA ALA A 51 -6.09 4.94 3.00
C ALA A 51 -5.04 4.48 1.97
N GLN A 52 -3.75 4.72 2.23
CA GLN A 52 -2.67 4.28 1.35
C GLN A 52 -2.51 2.75 1.34
N ASP A 53 -2.68 2.09 2.48
CA ASP A 53 -2.61 0.63 2.55
C ASP A 53 -3.73 -0.03 1.76
N GLU A 54 -4.97 0.47 1.88
CA GLU A 54 -6.11 -0.04 1.11
C GLU A 54 -5.90 0.10 -0.40
N LEU A 55 -5.39 1.25 -0.86
CA LEU A 55 -5.05 1.47 -2.27
C LEU A 55 -3.96 0.53 -2.77
N SER A 56 -2.91 0.32 -1.96
CA SER A 56 -1.83 -0.63 -2.29
C SER A 56 -2.36 -2.06 -2.44
N GLN A 57 -3.20 -2.51 -1.50
CA GLN A 57 -3.83 -3.83 -1.56
C GLN A 57 -4.73 -3.98 -2.80
N LEU A 58 -5.50 -2.95 -3.15
CA LEU A 58 -6.33 -2.94 -4.36
C LEU A 58 -5.46 -3.06 -5.63
N GLN A 59 -4.37 -2.29 -5.72
CA GLN A 59 -3.44 -2.36 -6.86
C GLN A 59 -2.80 -3.74 -6.99
N ALA A 60 -2.38 -4.35 -5.88
CA ALA A 60 -1.80 -5.69 -5.88
C ALA A 60 -2.81 -6.75 -6.38
N ARG A 61 -4.06 -6.68 -5.90
CA ARG A 61 -5.14 -7.58 -6.34
C ARG A 61 -5.45 -7.41 -7.83
N MET A 62 -5.51 -6.17 -8.32
CA MET A 62 -5.73 -5.91 -9.75
C MET A 62 -4.58 -6.44 -10.61
N ARG A 63 -3.32 -6.25 -10.19
CA ARG A 63 -2.16 -6.80 -10.91
C ARG A 63 -2.21 -8.32 -11.01
N ALA A 64 -2.55 -9.00 -9.92
CA ALA A 64 -2.71 -10.45 -9.93
C ALA A 64 -3.86 -10.89 -10.86
N ALA A 65 -5.00 -10.21 -10.82
CA ALA A 65 -6.13 -10.51 -11.69
C ALA A 65 -5.78 -10.33 -13.18
N LEU A 66 -5.11 -9.23 -13.54
CA LEU A 66 -4.66 -8.97 -14.90
C LEU A 66 -3.64 -9.99 -15.39
N TYR A 67 -2.70 -10.40 -14.53
CA TYR A 67 -1.72 -11.43 -14.86
C TYR A 67 -2.38 -12.76 -15.26
N PHE A 68 -3.35 -13.24 -14.48
CA PHE A 68 -4.07 -14.47 -14.82
C PHE A 68 -4.90 -14.32 -16.09
N LEU A 69 -5.57 -13.18 -16.24
CA LEU A 69 -6.40 -12.90 -17.41
C LEU A 69 -5.57 -12.84 -18.69
N GLU A 70 -4.45 -12.11 -18.69
CA GLU A 70 -3.53 -12.03 -19.82
C GLU A 70 -3.02 -13.42 -20.19
N ARG A 71 -2.53 -14.18 -19.20
CA ARG A 71 -2.01 -15.52 -19.41
C ARG A 71 -3.05 -16.44 -20.03
N ASP A 72 -4.21 -16.58 -19.38
CA ASP A 72 -5.24 -17.54 -19.78
C ASP A 72 -5.91 -17.14 -21.12
N ILE A 73 -5.99 -15.85 -21.45
CA ILE A 73 -6.46 -15.40 -22.77
C ILE A 73 -5.39 -15.63 -23.85
N SER A 74 -4.11 -15.40 -23.54
CA SER A 74 -3.03 -15.58 -24.52
C SER A 74 -2.83 -17.04 -24.92
N THR A 75 -3.20 -17.98 -24.05
CA THR A 75 -3.14 -19.42 -24.31
C THR A 75 -4.50 -20.04 -24.65
N ALA A 76 -5.56 -19.24 -24.74
CA ALA A 76 -6.89 -19.72 -25.09
C ALA A 76 -6.89 -20.40 -26.47
N GLY A 77 -7.44 -21.61 -26.53
CA GLY A 77 -7.47 -22.42 -27.76
C GLY A 77 -6.14 -23.07 -28.12
N CYS A 78 -5.15 -23.05 -27.24
CA CYS A 78 -3.91 -23.79 -27.45
C CYS A 78 -4.19 -25.30 -27.36
N ASP A 79 -3.98 -26.02 -28.47
CA ASP A 79 -4.16 -27.47 -28.56
C ASP A 79 -2.92 -28.10 -29.23
N PRO A 80 -1.84 -28.35 -28.48
CA PRO A 80 -0.61 -28.94 -29.03
C PRO A 80 -0.80 -30.40 -29.46
N THR A 81 -1.75 -31.13 -28.86
CA THR A 81 -2.04 -32.52 -29.24
C THR A 81 -2.96 -32.61 -30.45
N GLY A 82 -3.75 -31.55 -30.70
CA GLY A 82 -4.77 -31.49 -31.75
C GLY A 82 -5.99 -32.36 -31.47
N THR A 83 -6.07 -32.93 -30.27
CA THR A 83 -7.13 -33.86 -29.86
C THR A 83 -7.98 -33.34 -28.71
N ALA A 84 -7.51 -32.31 -28.00
CA ALA A 84 -8.20 -31.78 -26.83
C ALA A 84 -9.42 -30.93 -27.19
N GLY A 85 -9.45 -30.36 -28.40
CA GLY A 85 -10.54 -29.49 -28.85
C GLY A 85 -10.56 -28.16 -28.09
N ALA A 86 -9.38 -27.69 -27.66
CA ALA A 86 -9.25 -26.44 -26.93
C ALA A 86 -9.76 -25.26 -27.77
N THR A 87 -10.58 -24.39 -27.16
CA THR A 87 -11.21 -23.27 -27.88
C THR A 87 -11.76 -22.22 -26.91
N ILE A 88 -12.36 -21.16 -27.46
CA ILE A 88 -13.17 -20.21 -26.69
C ILE A 88 -14.60 -20.73 -26.69
N LEU A 89 -15.07 -21.25 -25.55
CA LEU A 89 -16.41 -21.85 -25.40
C LEU A 89 -17.52 -20.79 -25.38
N TYR A 90 -17.32 -19.71 -24.61
CA TYR A 90 -18.28 -18.59 -24.48
C TYR A 90 -17.55 -17.26 -24.41
N ALA A 91 -18.08 -16.24 -25.07
CA ALA A 91 -17.58 -14.87 -25.04
C ALA A 91 -18.77 -13.90 -25.04
N ASP A 92 -19.47 -13.84 -23.91
CA ASP A 92 -20.63 -12.99 -23.68
C ASP A 92 -20.24 -11.67 -22.99
N SER A 93 -21.21 -10.77 -22.84
CA SER A 93 -20.99 -9.45 -22.20
C SER A 93 -20.53 -9.50 -20.74
N SER A 94 -20.71 -10.63 -20.05
CA SER A 94 -20.34 -10.79 -18.64
C SER A 94 -19.57 -12.07 -18.32
N VAL A 95 -19.34 -12.95 -19.30
CA VAL A 95 -18.69 -14.24 -19.10
C VAL A 95 -17.78 -14.55 -20.28
N ILE A 96 -16.58 -15.02 -19.98
CA ILE A 96 -15.67 -15.60 -20.97
C ILE A 96 -15.24 -16.96 -20.44
N ARG A 97 -15.43 -18.02 -21.23
CA ARG A 97 -14.92 -19.36 -20.93
C ARG A 97 -13.97 -19.80 -22.03
N VAL A 98 -12.75 -20.14 -21.66
CA VAL A 98 -11.70 -20.57 -22.57
C VAL A 98 -11.15 -21.91 -22.10
N THR A 99 -10.74 -22.73 -23.06
CA THR A 99 -10.03 -23.97 -22.80
C THR A 99 -8.66 -23.98 -23.47
N GLU A 100 -7.73 -24.73 -22.90
CA GLU A 100 -6.37 -24.95 -23.41
C GLU A 100 -5.90 -26.36 -22.99
N ASP A 101 -5.09 -27.02 -23.81
CA ASP A 101 -4.39 -28.26 -23.45
C ASP A 101 -2.96 -27.90 -23.01
N ARG A 102 -2.85 -27.47 -21.74
CA ARG A 102 -1.62 -26.90 -21.20
C ARG A 102 -0.57 -27.97 -20.98
N ASN A 103 -0.97 -29.15 -20.53
CA ASN A 103 -0.06 -30.25 -20.22
C ASN A 103 0.18 -31.19 -21.42
N SER A 104 -0.47 -30.94 -22.57
CA SER A 104 -0.35 -31.74 -23.80
C SER A 104 -0.77 -33.20 -23.62
N ASN A 105 -1.81 -33.45 -22.81
CA ASN A 105 -2.34 -34.79 -22.59
C ASN A 105 -3.56 -35.12 -23.48
N GLY A 106 -4.07 -34.16 -24.25
CA GLY A 106 -5.21 -34.34 -25.13
C GLY A 106 -6.58 -34.20 -24.44
N ASP A 107 -6.60 -33.64 -23.24
CA ASP A 107 -7.79 -33.22 -22.49
C ASP A 107 -7.68 -31.72 -22.19
N ALA A 108 -8.77 -30.98 -22.35
CA ALA A 108 -8.84 -29.54 -22.04
C ALA A 108 -9.95 -29.25 -21.01
N THR A 109 -10.37 -30.26 -20.25
CA THR A 109 -11.42 -30.15 -19.21
C THR A 109 -10.87 -30.21 -17.79
N GLU A 110 -9.55 -30.32 -17.63
CA GLU A 110 -8.90 -30.43 -16.34
C GLU A 110 -8.74 -29.07 -15.63
N TYR A 111 -8.30 -29.13 -14.37
CA TYR A 111 -8.05 -27.94 -13.57
C TYR A 111 -6.97 -27.05 -14.21
N ASN A 112 -7.28 -25.76 -14.35
CA ASN A 112 -6.52 -24.76 -15.12
C ASN A 112 -6.62 -24.88 -16.63
N GLU A 113 -7.23 -25.91 -17.19
CA GLU A 113 -7.37 -26.10 -18.64
C GLU A 113 -8.76 -25.70 -19.13
N ASP A 114 -9.74 -25.61 -18.22
CA ASP A 114 -11.05 -24.98 -18.45
C ASP A 114 -11.25 -23.78 -17.52
N ILE A 115 -11.06 -22.58 -18.07
CA ILE A 115 -11.13 -21.33 -17.31
C ILE A 115 -12.40 -20.58 -17.63
N THR A 116 -13.17 -20.22 -16.60
CA THR A 116 -14.32 -19.31 -16.72
C THR A 116 -14.07 -18.02 -15.95
N TYR A 117 -14.04 -16.90 -16.66
CA TYR A 117 -14.12 -15.56 -16.12
C TYR A 117 -15.58 -15.07 -16.11
N SER A 118 -16.02 -14.48 -15.00
CA SER A 118 -17.38 -13.93 -14.88
C SER A 118 -17.41 -12.62 -14.09
N LEU A 119 -18.27 -11.70 -14.51
CA LEU A 119 -18.59 -10.50 -13.74
C LEU A 119 -19.75 -10.78 -12.79
N TYR A 120 -19.55 -10.53 -11.50
CA TYR A 120 -20.58 -10.67 -10.48
C TYR A 120 -20.67 -9.42 -9.62
N THR A 121 -21.84 -9.17 -9.02
CA THR A 121 -22.04 -8.03 -8.12
C THR A 121 -22.05 -8.52 -6.68
N SER A 122 -21.27 -7.87 -5.82
CA SER A 122 -21.20 -8.17 -4.39
C SER A 122 -21.14 -6.85 -3.63
N SER A 123 -22.12 -6.63 -2.75
CA SER A 123 -22.29 -5.36 -2.01
C SER A 123 -22.36 -4.12 -2.90
N GLY A 124 -23.05 -4.23 -4.05
CA GLY A 124 -23.18 -3.13 -5.02
C GLY A 124 -21.95 -2.86 -5.88
N ILE A 125 -20.85 -3.60 -5.67
CA ILE A 125 -19.61 -3.47 -6.43
C ILE A 125 -19.51 -4.61 -7.44
N LYS A 126 -19.30 -4.29 -8.72
CA LYS A 126 -18.97 -5.28 -9.75
C LYS A 126 -17.55 -5.81 -9.52
N LYS A 127 -17.39 -7.12 -9.55
CA LYS A 127 -16.14 -7.85 -9.31
C LYS A 127 -15.89 -8.83 -10.44
N LEU A 128 -14.61 -9.06 -10.73
CA LEU A 128 -14.15 -10.11 -11.62
C LEU A 128 -13.96 -11.40 -10.82
N GLY A 129 -14.59 -12.48 -11.27
CA GLY A 129 -14.41 -13.84 -10.77
C GLY A 129 -13.68 -14.69 -11.79
N ARG A 130 -12.84 -15.61 -11.30
CA ARG A 130 -12.16 -16.64 -12.10
C ARG A 130 -12.49 -17.99 -11.48
N LYS A 131 -12.93 -18.93 -12.30
CA LYS A 131 -13.18 -20.33 -11.95
C LYS A 131 -12.36 -21.22 -12.89
N THR A 132 -11.88 -22.32 -12.34
CA THR A 132 -11.10 -23.41 -12.94
C THR A 132 -11.77 -24.74 -12.64
#